data_AF-A0AAE6FUU7-F1
#
_entry.id   AF-A0AAE6FUU7-F1
#
_cell.length_a   1.000
_cell.length_b   1.000
_cell.length_c   1.000
_cell.angle_alpha   90.00
_cell.angle_beta   90.00
_cell.angle_gamma   90.00
#
_symmetry.space_group_name_H-M   'P 1'
#
loop_
_entity.id
_entity.type
_entity.pdbx_description
1 polymer ?
#
loop_
_entity_poly.entity_id
_entity_poly.type
_entity_poly.pdbx_seq_one_letter_code
_entity_poly.pdbx_strand_id
1 'polypeptide(L)' 'MEGPLGARTLSPALRPVLEALHHLLAGGEVSVQLLQRGNADIVNELNLRAERATEESSSLGTAGDILSATV' A
#
# COMPACT_ATOMS: atom_id res chain seq x y z
N MET A 1 23.39 -19.38 1.95
CA MET A 1 23.16 -19.25 0.51
C MET A 1 22.26 -18.06 0.30
N GLU A 2 22.83 -16.93 -0.08
CA GLU A 2 22.07 -15.74 -0.47
C GLU A 2 21.63 -15.92 -1.93
N GLY A 3 20.33 -15.76 -2.20
CA GLY A 3 19.78 -15.79 -3.55
C GLY A 3 20.23 -14.59 -4.37
N PRO A 4 19.91 -14.54 -5.69
CA PRO A 4 20.36 -13.48 -6.58
C PRO A 4 20.02 -12.09 -6.05
N LEU A 5 20.94 -11.13 -6.24
CA LEU A 5 20.79 -9.72 -5.88
C LEU A 5 19.45 -9.19 -6.40
N GLY A 6 18.56 -8.82 -5.48
CA GLY A 6 17.18 -8.41 -5.78
C GLY A 6 16.12 -9.29 -5.13
N ALA A 7 16.47 -10.52 -4.71
CA ALA A 7 15.58 -11.38 -3.94
C ALA A 7 15.54 -10.98 -2.45
N ARG A 8 15.13 -9.74 -2.14
CA ARG A 8 14.72 -9.42 -0.78
C ARG A 8 13.42 -10.16 -0.52
N THR A 9 13.53 -11.33 0.10
CA THR A 9 12.36 -12.07 0.55
C THR A 9 11.62 -11.17 1.54
N LEU A 10 10.34 -10.91 1.26
CA LEU A 10 9.49 -10.11 2.14
C LEU A 10 9.51 -10.74 3.54
N SER A 11 9.56 -9.89 4.57
CA SER A 11 9.49 -10.35 5.95
C SER A 11 8.29 -11.29 6.12
N PRO A 12 8.44 -12.47 6.72
CA PRO A 12 7.32 -13.38 6.98
C PRO A 12 6.17 -12.71 7.75
N ALA A 13 6.47 -11.68 8.55
CA ALA A 13 5.47 -10.87 9.25
C ALA A 13 4.50 -10.10 8.33
N LEU A 14 4.86 -9.88 7.06
CA LEU A 14 4.01 -9.20 6.07
C LEU A 14 3.03 -10.15 5.37
N ARG A 15 3.25 -11.46 5.45
CA ARG A 15 2.39 -12.46 4.81
C ARG A 15 0.89 -12.31 5.17
N PRO A 16 0.48 -12.20 6.45
CA PRO A 16 -0.93 -12.04 6.78
C PRO A 16 -1.54 -10.77 6.20
N VAL A 17 -0.75 -9.70 6.07
CA VAL A 17 -1.21 -8.43 5.48
C VAL A 17 -1.45 -8.58 3.97
N LEU A 18 -0.56 -9.30 3.26
CA LEU A 18 -0.75 -9.57 1.84
C LEU A 18 -1.95 -10.47 1.57
N GLU A 19 -2.16 -11.51 2.39
CA GLU A 19 -3.34 -12.38 2.30
C GLU A 19 -4.63 -11.60 2.52
N ALA A 20 -4.66 -10.73 3.55
CA ALA A 20 -5.77 -9.81 3.79
C ALA A 20 -6.06 -8.93 2.56
N LEU A 21 -5.03 -8.34 1.94
CA LEU A 21 -5.20 -7.53 0.73
C LEU A 21 -5.79 -8.33 -0.43
N HIS A 22 -5.35 -9.57 -0.64
CA HIS A 22 -5.92 -10.42 -1.69
C HIS A 22 -7.42 -10.69 -1.49
N HIS A 23 -7.85 -10.91 -0.24
CA HIS A 23 -9.27 -11.08 0.08
C HIS A 23 -10.09 -9.81 -0.19
N LEU A 24 -9.57 -8.63 0.17
CA LEU A 24 -10.23 -7.35 -0.13
C LEU A 24 -10.34 -7.12 -1.64
N LEU A 25 -9.27 -7.36 -2.40
CA LEU A 25 -9.27 -7.19 -3.86
C LEU A 25 -10.21 -8.19 -4.56
N ALA A 26 -10.47 -9.35 -3.95
CA ALA A 26 -11.46 -10.30 -4.41
C ALA A 26 -12.91 -9.93 -4.04
N GLY A 27 -13.14 -8.75 -3.43
CA GLY A 27 -14.46 -8.28 -3.01
C GLY A 27 -14.92 -8.79 -1.64
N GLY A 28 -14.02 -9.40 -0.87
CA GLY A 28 -14.28 -9.80 0.51
C GLY A 28 -14.12 -8.65 1.51
N GLU A 29 -14.30 -8.97 2.79
CA GLU A 29 -14.10 -8.05 3.91
C GLU A 29 -13.03 -8.60 4.84
N VAL A 30 -12.21 -7.73 5.43
CA VAL A 30 -11.16 -8.12 6.38
C VAL A 30 -11.17 -7.18 7.58
N SER A 31 -11.00 -7.77 8.77
CA SER A 31 -10.75 -7.03 10.02
C SER A 31 -9.28 -7.17 10.43
N VAL A 32 -8.67 -6.08 10.89
CA VAL A 32 -7.26 -6.04 11.32
C VAL A 32 -7.19 -5.56 12.77
N GLN A 33 -6.47 -6.31 13.61
CA GLN A 33 -6.23 -5.96 15.01
C GLN A 33 -4.74 -5.69 15.26
N LEU A 34 -4.43 -4.57 15.91
CA LEU A 34 -3.08 -4.23 16.33
C LEU A 34 -2.72 -5.00 17.62
N LEU A 35 -1.76 -5.92 17.51
CA LEU A 35 -1.29 -6.71 18.66
C LEU A 35 -0.27 -5.96 19.53
N GLN A 36 0.60 -5.16 18.89
CA GLN A 36 1.62 -4.37 19.57
C GLN A 36 1.81 -3.04 18.84
N ARG A 37 1.95 -1.94 19.59
CA ARG A 37 2.26 -0.63 19.01
C ARG A 37 3.71 -0.60 18.55
N GLY A 38 3.91 -0.17 17.29
CA GLY A 38 5.23 0.19 16.77
C GLY A 38 5.68 1.57 17.24
N ASN A 39 6.79 2.05 16.70
CA ASN A 39 7.25 3.42 16.94
C ASN A 39 6.24 4.42 16.36
N ALA A 40 5.66 5.26 17.22
CA ALA A 40 4.61 6.21 16.85
C ALA A 40 5.07 7.23 15.81
N ASP A 41 6.32 7.69 15.88
CA ASP A 41 6.85 8.70 14.95
C ASP A 41 6.97 8.13 13.53
N ILE A 42 7.45 6.89 13.42
CA ILE A 42 7.55 6.18 12.13
C ILE A 42 6.16 5.92 11.56
N VAL A 43 5.20 5.49 12.39
CA VAL A 43 3.82 5.26 11.95
C VAL A 43 3.18 6.56 11.43
N ASN A 44 3.36 7.67 12.15
CA ASN A 44 2.84 8.97 11.73
C ASN A 44 3.45 9.44 10.41
N GLU A 45 4.76 9.26 10.23
CA GLU A 45 5.43 9.59 8.98
C GLU A 45 4.91 8.75 7.81
N LEU A 46 4.74 7.45 8.00
CA LEU A 46 4.23 6.55 6.97
C LEU A 46 2.78 6.88 6.58
N ASN A 47 1.93 7.23 7.56
CA ASN A 47 0.56 7.67 7.28
C ASN A 47 0.55 8.96 6.45
N LEU A 48 1.35 9.96 6.82
CA LEU A 48 1.45 11.21 6.06
C LEU A 48 1.91 10.97 4.61
N ARG A 49 2.86 10.04 4.40
CA ARG A 49 3.31 9.67 3.06
C ARG A 49 2.21 8.94 2.27
N ALA A 50 1.43 8.09 2.92
CA ALA A 50 0.32 7.37 2.28
C ALA A 50 -0.81 8.32 1.85
N GLU A 51 -1.14 9.32 2.68
CA GLU A 51 -2.11 10.36 2.36
C GLU A 51 -1.68 11.14 1.11
N ARG A 52 -0.44 11.66 1.10
CA ARG A 52 0.11 12.40 -0.05
C ARG A 52 0.12 11.58 -1.34
N ALA A 53 0.56 10.33 -1.27
CA ALA A 53 0.58 9.45 -2.44
C ALA A 53 -0.83 9.19 -3.00
N THR A 54 -1.84 9.13 -2.12
CA THR A 54 -3.25 8.98 -2.51
C THR A 54 -3.76 10.24 -3.20
N GLU A 55 -3.46 11.43 -2.66
CA GLU A 55 -3.81 12.72 -3.26
C GLU A 55 -3.16 12.89 -4.64
N GLU A 56 -1.86 12.60 -4.76
CA GLU A 56 -1.13 12.67 -6.03
C GLU A 56 -1.74 11.73 -7.08
N SER A 57 -2.04 10.48 -6.70
CA SER A 57 -2.66 9.49 -7.60
C SER A 57 -4.05 9.93 -8.07
N SER A 58 -4.85 10.53 -7.19
CA SER A 58 -6.16 11.09 -7.55
C SER A 58 -6.03 12.27 -8.52
N SER A 59 -5.02 13.12 -8.35
CA SER A 59 -4.78 14.28 -9.21
C SER A 59 -4.27 13.91 -10.61
N LEU A 60 -3.54 12.79 -10.73
CA LEU A 60 -3.11 12.23 -12.01
C LEU A 60 -4.29 11.61 -12.78
N GLY A 61 -5.23 10.97 -12.07
CA GLY A 61 -6.45 10.42 -12.66
C GLY A 61 -7.33 11.48 -13.32
N THR A 62 -7.45 12.67 -12.72
CA THR A 62 -8.19 13.80 -13.31
C THR A 62 -7.44 14.47 -14.46
N ALA A 63 -6.10 14.48 -14.47
CA ALA A 63 -5.33 14.99 -15.60
C ALA A 63 -5.44 14.11 -16.87
N GLY A 64 -5.58 12.79 -16.70
CA GLY A 64 -5.79 11.86 -17.82
C GLY A 64 -7.14 12.05 -18.53
N ASP A 65 -8.18 12.43 -17.78
CA ASP A 65 -9.53 12.64 -18.31
C ASP A 65 -9.63 13.92 -19.18
N ILE A 66 -8.83 14.94 -18.86
CA ILE A 66 -8.77 16.19 -19.64
C ILE A 66 -8.04 15.98 -20.98
N LEU A 67 -7.10 15.04 -21.05
CA LEU A 67 -6.36 14.72 -22.28
C LEU A 67 -7.14 13.82 -23.25
N SER A 68 -8.18 13.10 -22.78
CA SER A 68 -9.04 12.28 -23.65
C SER A 68 -10.13 13.08 -24.37
N ALA A 69 -10.36 14.34 -23.98
CA ALA A 69 -11.36 15.22 -24.58
C ALA A 69 -10.84 16.02 -25.80
N THR A 70 -9.60 15.79 -26.23
CA THR A 70 -9.02 16.40 -27.44
C THR A 70 -8.58 15.31 -28.43
N VAL A 71 -9.54 14.56 -28.98
CA VAL A 71 -9.39 13.80 -30.23
C VAL A 71 -10.66 13.97 -31.05
#